data_AF-X1RJ18-F1
#
_entry.id   AF-X1RJ18-F1
#
_cell.length_a   1.000
_cell.length_b   1.000
_cell.length_c   1.000
_cell.angle_alpha   90.00
_cell.angle_beta   90.00
_cell.angle_gamma   90.00
#
_symmetry.space_group_name_H-M   'P 1'
#
loop_
_entity.id
_entity.type
_entity.pdbx_description
1 polymer ?
#
loop_
_entity_poly.entity_id
_entity_poly.type
_entity_poly.pdbx_seq_one_letter_code
_entity_poly.pdbx_strand_id
1 'polypeptide(L)'
;MTASRKVRFLKNFIINRDDTYTVQSRNGVHTRIPEPLTEQVLLRHVAGEITVGAYQLNKSNEVKWFVFDIDPGQVSHPRETAKSLIKACLEKKRFPENAVRLEASRYPD
;
A
#
# COMPACT_ATOMS: atom_id res chain seq x y z
N MET A 1 -11.06 -11.44 8.05
CA MET A 1 -10.64 -10.32 8.92
C MET A 1 -11.79 -9.31 8.99
N THR A 2 -12.21 -8.83 10.16
CA THR A 2 -13.30 -7.84 10.30
C THR A 2 -12.88 -6.46 9.77
N ALA A 3 -13.85 -5.61 9.41
CA ALA A 3 -13.57 -4.24 8.94
C ALA A 3 -12.71 -3.45 9.94
N SER A 4 -13.06 -3.49 11.23
CA SER A 4 -12.29 -2.84 12.29
C SER A 4 -10.85 -3.35 12.40
N ARG A 5 -10.61 -4.64 12.14
CA ARG A 5 -9.25 -5.21 12.15
C ARG A 5 -8.45 -4.78 10.91
N LYS A 6 -9.08 -4.65 9.74
CA LYS A 6 -8.45 -4.09 8.52
C LYS A 6 -8.06 -2.62 8.72
N VAL A 7 -8.96 -1.80 9.28
CA VAL A 7 -8.67 -0.38 9.54
C VAL A 7 -7.52 -0.23 10.54
N ARG A 8 -7.50 -1.03 11.61
CA ARG A 8 -6.38 -1.04 12.57
C ARG A 8 -5.05 -1.41 11.90
N PHE A 9 -5.07 -2.40 10.99
CA PHE A 9 -3.88 -2.76 10.23
C PHE A 9 -3.40 -1.59 9.36
N LEU A 10 -4.30 -0.94 8.60
CA LEU A 10 -3.96 0.21 7.77
C LEU A 10 -3.33 1.33 8.60
N LYS A 11 -3.97 1.75 9.70
CA LYS A 11 -3.47 2.83 10.57
C LYS A 11 -2.08 2.55 11.14
N ASN A 12 -1.85 1.31 11.58
CA ASN A 12 -0.61 0.97 12.28
C ASN A 12 0.56 0.74 11.32
N PHE A 13 0.32 0.10 10.17
CA PHE A 13 1.38 -0.40 9.29
C PHE A 13 1.47 0.32 7.94
N ILE A 14 0.37 0.85 7.42
CA ILE A 14 0.31 1.41 6.05
C ILE A 14 0.25 2.94 6.04
N ILE A 15 -0.63 3.55 6.83
CA ILE A 15 -0.80 5.00 6.84
C ILE A 15 0.40 5.64 7.54
N ASN A 16 1.14 6.47 6.80
CA ASN A 16 2.28 7.22 7.31
C ASN A 16 2.02 8.72 7.45
N ARG A 17 1.02 9.22 6.72
CA ARG A 17 0.57 10.61 6.77
C ARG A 17 -0.95 10.64 6.89
N ASP A 18 -1.43 11.37 7.88
CA ASP A 18 -2.82 11.34 8.32
C ASP A 18 -3.48 12.73 8.34
N ASP A 19 -2.77 13.81 7.99
CA ASP A 19 -3.30 15.17 7.88
C ASP A 19 -3.94 15.47 6.51
N THR A 20 -3.79 14.56 5.55
CA THR A 20 -4.33 14.70 4.18
C THR A 20 -4.37 13.33 3.50
N TYR A 21 -5.27 13.18 2.53
CA TYR A 21 -5.38 11.97 1.70
C TYR A 21 -5.86 12.36 0.30
N THR A 22 -5.99 11.38 -0.60
CA THR A 22 -6.63 11.57 -1.90
C THR A 22 -7.85 10.68 -2.03
N VAL A 23 -8.84 11.11 -2.80
CA VAL A 23 -9.98 10.28 -3.21
C VAL A 23 -9.94 10.10 -4.71
N GLN A 24 -10.09 8.86 -5.16
CA GLN A 24 -10.22 8.55 -6.59
C GLN A 24 -11.65 8.80 -7.05
N SER A 25 -11.83 9.63 -8.08
CA SER A 25 -13.10 9.77 -8.78
C SER A 25 -13.32 8.62 -9.76
N ARG A 26 -14.55 8.49 -10.28
CA ARG A 26 -14.93 7.40 -11.20
C ARG A 26 -14.11 7.33 -12.49
N ASN A 27 -13.54 8.45 -12.92
CA ASN A 27 -12.63 8.54 -14.08
C ASN A 27 -11.16 8.22 -13.73
N GLY A 28 -10.89 7.73 -12.51
CA GLY A 28 -9.55 7.33 -12.07
C GLY A 28 -8.66 8.45 -11.53
N VAL A 29 -9.09 9.72 -11.65
CA VAL A 29 -8.33 10.88 -11.16
C VAL A 29 -8.33 10.88 -9.63
N HIS A 30 -7.17 11.15 -9.03
CA HIS A 30 -7.04 11.32 -7.59
C HIS A 30 -7.05 12.81 -7.24
N THR A 31 -7.99 13.22 -6.38
CA THR A 31 -8.07 14.59 -5.87
C THR A 31 -7.63 14.63 -4.42
N ARG A 32 -6.73 15.55 -4.09
CA ARG A 32 -6.28 15.77 -2.71
C ARG A 32 -7.40 16.34 -1.86
N ILE A 33 -7.62 15.73 -0.71
CA ILE A 33 -8.48 16.22 0.36
C ILE A 33 -7.57 16.77 1.48
N PRO A 34 -7.60 18.07 1.77
CA PRO A 34 -6.78 18.71 2.80
C PRO A 34 -7.39 18.52 4.20
N GLU A 35 -7.84 17.31 4.52
CA GLU A 35 -8.47 16.95 5.79
C GLU A 35 -7.83 15.67 6.36
N PRO A 36 -7.94 15.43 7.67
CA PRO A 36 -7.37 14.23 8.27
C PRO A 36 -7.95 12.91 7.71
N LEU A 37 -7.08 11.91 7.52
CA LEU A 37 -7.47 10.56 7.15
C LEU A 37 -8.01 9.80 8.38
N THR A 38 -9.30 9.99 8.66
CA THR A 38 -9.94 9.42 9.86
C THR A 38 -10.27 7.93 9.72
N GLU A 39 -10.58 7.30 10.85
CA GLU A 39 -11.08 5.92 10.90
C GLU A 39 -12.38 5.74 10.12
N GLN A 40 -13.28 6.72 10.13
CA GLN A 40 -14.49 6.69 9.32
C GLN A 40 -14.18 6.69 7.82
N VAL A 41 -13.22 7.50 7.38
CA VAL A 41 -12.78 7.51 5.97
C VAL A 41 -12.20 6.14 5.58
N LEU A 42 -11.38 5.55 6.45
CA LEU A 42 -10.82 4.20 6.22
C LEU A 42 -11.88 3.10 6.22
N LEU A 43 -12.92 3.20 7.06
CA LEU A 43 -14.05 2.27 7.06
C LEU A 43 -14.80 2.31 5.72
N ARG A 44 -15.10 3.51 5.22
CA ARG A 44 -15.73 3.70 3.90
C ARG A 44 -14.86 3.16 2.77
N HIS A 45 -13.54 3.33 2.87
CA HIS A 45 -12.60 2.76 1.92
C HIS A 45 -12.63 1.23 1.93
N VAL A 46 -12.54 0.61 3.11
CA VAL A 46 -12.59 -0.85 3.27
C VAL A 46 -13.95 -1.43 2.85
N ALA A 47 -15.03 -0.65 2.95
CA ALA A 47 -16.36 -1.00 2.46
C ALA A 47 -16.52 -0.85 0.94
N GLY A 48 -15.55 -0.26 0.24
CA GLY A 48 -15.61 -0.02 -1.21
C GLY A 48 -16.47 1.18 -1.61
N GLU A 49 -16.89 2.01 -0.67
CA GLU A 49 -17.68 3.22 -0.95
C GLU A 49 -16.84 4.33 -1.60
N ILE A 50 -15.54 4.37 -1.24
CA ILE A 50 -14.56 5.32 -1.78
C ILE A 50 -13.21 4.62 -1.97
N THR A 51 -12.42 5.07 -2.94
CA THR A 51 -11.01 4.66 -3.05
C THR A 51 -10.13 5.78 -2.51
N VAL A 52 -9.38 5.47 -1.46
CA VAL A 52 -8.49 6.42 -0.79
C VAL A 52 -7.05 6.13 -1.21
N GLY A 53 -6.34 7.17 -1.66
CA GLY A 53 -4.89 7.13 -1.79
C GLY A 53 -4.24 7.79 -0.58
N ALA A 54 -3.32 7.08 0.07
CA ALA A 54 -2.53 7.58 1.18
C ALA A 54 -1.15 8.06 0.70
N TYR A 55 -0.62 9.10 1.33
CA TYR A 55 0.74 9.56 1.05
C TYR A 55 1.77 8.70 1.81
N GLN A 56 2.77 8.22 1.10
CA GLN A 56 3.82 7.36 1.65
C GLN A 56 4.79 8.13 2.58
N LEU A 57 5.06 9.40 2.26
CA LEU A 57 5.93 10.27 3.06
C LEU A 57 5.16 10.88 4.21
N ASN A 58 5.73 10.85 5.41
CA ASN A 58 5.26 11.64 6.55
C ASN A 58 5.68 13.13 6.39
N LYS A 59 5.36 13.97 7.41
CA LYS A 59 5.72 15.40 7.42
C LYS A 59 7.23 15.67 7.50
N SER A 60 8.03 14.66 7.86
CA SER A 60 9.48 14.72 7.97
C SER A 60 10.20 14.11 6.76
N ASN A 61 9.47 13.79 5.68
CA ASN A 61 9.99 13.10 4.49
C ASN A 61 10.54 11.69 4.74
N GLU A 62 9.99 10.97 5.70
CA GLU A 62 10.34 9.58 6.00
C GLU A 62 9.23 8.61 5.56
N VAL A 63 9.56 7.32 5.39
CA VAL A 63 8.62 6.27 4.97
C VAL A 63 8.54 5.15 6.02
N LYS A 64 7.35 4.56 6.19
CA LYS A 64 7.14 3.32 7.01
C LYS A 64 7.46 2.05 6.25
N TRP A 65 7.23 2.06 4.94
CA TRP A 65 7.35 0.93 4.03
C TRP A 65 7.69 1.44 2.65
N PHE A 66 8.18 0.56 1.80
CA PHE A 66 8.32 0.77 0.36
C PHE A 66 7.80 -0.46 -0.38
N VAL A 67 7.44 -0.28 -1.64
CA VAL A 67 6.86 -1.32 -2.48
C VAL A 67 7.56 -1.33 -3.83
N PHE A 68 7.74 -2.53 -4.38
CA PHE A 68 8.02 -2.71 -5.79
C PHE A 68 6.71 -3.11 -6.46
N ASP A 69 6.16 -2.22 -7.27
CA ASP A 69 4.97 -2.50 -8.08
C ASP A 69 5.40 -3.15 -9.39
N ILE A 70 5.02 -4.41 -9.60
CA ILE A 70 5.38 -5.18 -10.78
C ILE A 70 4.13 -5.29 -11.65
N ASP A 71 4.03 -4.43 -12.65
CA ASP A 71 2.99 -4.53 -13.67
C ASP A 71 3.37 -5.61 -14.71
N PRO A 72 2.64 -6.73 -14.79
CA PRO A 72 2.93 -7.78 -15.77
C PRO A 72 2.75 -7.30 -17.22
N GLY A 73 2.01 -6.22 -17.47
CA GLY A 73 1.91 -5.60 -18.80
C GLY A 73 3.18 -4.86 -19.23
N GLN A 74 4.08 -4.56 -18.28
CA GLN A 74 5.31 -3.78 -18.50
C GLN A 74 6.58 -4.61 -18.29
N VAL A 75 6.46 -5.84 -17.78
CA VAL A 75 7.61 -6.70 -17.41
C VAL A 75 7.44 -8.08 -18.04
N SER A 76 8.43 -8.53 -18.81
CA SER A 76 8.36 -9.79 -19.56
C SER A 76 8.31 -11.06 -18.68
N HIS A 77 8.92 -11.02 -17.50
CA HIS A 77 9.02 -12.17 -16.58
C HIS A 77 8.68 -11.75 -15.13
N PRO A 78 7.44 -11.29 -14.86
CA PRO A 78 7.10 -10.61 -13.61
C PRO A 78 7.33 -11.48 -12.36
N ARG A 79 7.11 -12.79 -12.49
CA ARG A 79 7.37 -13.77 -11.42
C ARG A 79 8.86 -13.88 -11.07
N GLU A 80 9.73 -13.97 -12.06
CA GLU A 80 11.17 -14.09 -11.83
C GLU A 80 11.76 -12.77 -11.32
N THR A 81 11.21 -11.63 -11.77
CA THR A 81 11.49 -10.31 -11.20
C THR A 81 11.12 -10.25 -9.72
N ALA A 82 9.91 -10.68 -9.33
CA ALA A 82 9.48 -10.70 -7.94
C ALA A 82 10.39 -11.58 -7.07
N LYS A 83 10.73 -12.79 -7.52
CA LYS A 83 11.65 -13.69 -6.82
C LYS A 83 13.03 -13.07 -6.62
N SER A 84 13.54 -12.40 -7.65
CA SER A 84 14.85 -11.75 -7.61
C SER A 84 14.88 -10.58 -6.61
N LEU A 85 13.80 -9.78 -6.56
CA LEU A 85 13.65 -8.71 -5.58
C LEU A 85 13.55 -9.24 -4.14
N ILE A 86 12.73 -10.28 -3.91
CA ILE A 86 12.63 -10.91 -2.58
C ILE A 86 13.99 -11.45 -2.15
N LYS A 87 14.70 -12.16 -3.05
CA LYS A 87 16.04 -12.66 -2.78
C LYS A 87 16.97 -11.52 -2.39
N ALA A 88 17.00 -10.42 -3.14
CA ALA A 88 17.83 -9.25 -2.85
C ALA A 88 17.44 -8.54 -1.54
N CYS A 89 16.17 -8.59 -1.11
CA CYS A 89 15.70 -8.05 0.17
C CYS A 89 16.13 -8.92 1.37
N LEU A 90 16.18 -10.24 1.20
CA LEU A 90 16.50 -11.19 2.28
C LEU A 90 17.99 -11.52 2.36
N GLU A 91 18.71 -11.43 1.24
CA GLU A 91 20.15 -11.68 1.18
C GLU A 91 20.90 -10.80 2.18
N LYS A 92 21.90 -11.40 2.85
CA LYS A 92 22.72 -10.76 3.88
C LYS A 92 21.90 -10.15 5.03
N LYS A 93 20.66 -10.61 5.24
CA LYS A 93 19.72 -10.07 6.23
C LYS A 93 19.47 -8.56 6.06
N ARG A 94 19.43 -8.08 4.81
CA ARG A 94 19.20 -6.66 4.50
C ARG A 94 17.90 -6.16 5.12
N PHE A 95 16.84 -6.97 5.06
CA PHE A 95 15.61 -6.75 5.83
C PHE A 95 15.25 -8.00 6.63
N PRO A 96 14.59 -7.84 7.80
CA PRO A 96 14.01 -8.97 8.53
C PRO A 96 13.00 -9.73 7.67
N GLU A 97 12.99 -11.07 7.75
CA GLU A 97 12.07 -11.91 6.96
C GLU A 97 10.60 -11.56 7.20
N ASN A 98 10.24 -11.21 8.43
CA ASN A 98 8.88 -10.82 8.79
C ASN A 98 8.48 -9.42 8.26
N ALA A 99 9.43 -8.63 7.77
CA ALA A 99 9.20 -7.31 7.16
C ALA A 99 9.09 -7.37 5.62
N VAL A 100 9.43 -8.50 5.00
CA VAL A 100 9.27 -8.71 3.55
C VAL A 100 7.95 -9.44 3.30
N ARG A 101 7.14 -8.90 2.40
CA ARG A 101 5.84 -9.46 2.01
C ARG A 101 5.73 -9.49 0.49
N LEU A 102 5.29 -10.63 -0.03
CA LEU A 102 4.86 -10.76 -1.41
C LEU A 102 3.33 -10.77 -1.42
N GLU A 103 2.75 -9.72 -1.99
CA GLU A 103 1.31 -9.65 -2.27
C GLU A 103 1.12 -9.82 -3.77
N ALA A 104 0.28 -10.76 -4.20
CA ALA A 104 -0.04 -10.99 -5.60
C ALA A 104 -1.56 -10.92 -5.77
N SER A 105 -2.03 -9.88 -6.48
CA SER A 105 -3.46 -9.65 -6.71
C SER A 105 -4.06 -10.49 -7.84
N ARG A 106 -3.21 -11.16 -8.65
CA ARG A 106 -3.61 -11.97 -9.81
C ARG A 106 -2.98 -13.36 -9.84
N TYR A 107 -2.72 -14.00 -8.69
CA TYR A 107 -2.23 -15.39 -8.70
C TYR A 107 -3.36 -16.37 -8.35
N PRO A 108 -3.72 -17.37 -9.21
CA PRO A 108 -3.05 -17.80 -10.44
C PRO A 108 -3.87 -17.46 -11.72
N ASP A 109 -4.24 -16.20 -11.89
CA ASP A 109 -4.87 -15.74 -13.15
C ASP A 109 -3.80 -15.36 -14.18
#